data_AF-A0A0P0M144-F1
#
_entry.id   AF-A0A0P0M144-F1
#
_cell.length_a   1.000
_cell.length_b   1.000
_cell.length_c   1.000
_cell.angle_alpha   90.00
_cell.angle_beta   90.00
_cell.angle_gamma   90.00
#
_symmetry.space_group_name_H-M   'P 1'
#
loop_
_entity.id
_entity.type
_entity.pdbx_description
1 polymer ?
#
loop_
_entity_poly.entity_id
_entity_poly.type
_entity_poly.pdbx_seq_one_letter_code
_entity_poly.pdbx_strand_id
1 'polypeptide(L)'
;MKGLFAVESISLIYNALTTIMVLILFPRMDHPVIMLLERAGIVAITFALIYLYRKYPCKLTAFIRMAVQMAFLAYWYPDTFEFNRLFPNLDNFFASAEQFLFRCQPSVEFSEHFPSMWFSEPFNMGYFAYYPMIGIVTIYYFLFRFEWFEKVSFVLVTSFFIYYLIYILVPVAGPQFYFPAIGMDNVMAQHFPAIGDYFNNNDILLPGPGFDHGFFFNLVEASQEVGNALLLLFLVRMSVYLPL
;
A
#
# COMPACT_ATOMS: atom_id res chain seq x y z
N MET A 1 -31.02 -3.67 12.21
CA MET A 1 -30.19 -2.63 11.56
C MET A 1 -30.20 -2.87 10.06
N LYS A 2 -31.08 -2.22 9.28
CA LYS A 2 -31.18 -2.40 7.81
C LYS A 2 -30.58 -1.18 7.08
N GLY A 3 -29.32 -0.87 7.39
CA GLY A 3 -28.61 0.32 6.91
C GLY A 3 -27.30 -0.01 6.20
N LEU A 4 -26.59 1.05 5.79
CA LEU A 4 -25.21 1.01 5.31
C LEU A 4 -24.31 0.41 6.40
N PHE A 5 -23.38 -0.48 6.05
CA PHE A 5 -22.40 -0.97 7.03
C PHE A 5 -21.35 0.11 7.31
N ALA A 6 -20.75 0.09 8.51
CA ALA A 6 -19.72 1.06 8.88
C ALA A 6 -18.54 1.05 7.90
N VAL A 7 -18.16 -0.13 7.40
CA VAL A 7 -17.13 -0.33 6.37
C VAL A 7 -17.46 0.43 5.09
N GLU A 8 -18.70 0.35 4.61
CA GLU A 8 -19.10 1.04 3.39
C GLU A 8 -19.16 2.56 3.60
N SER A 9 -19.56 3.02 4.79
CA SER A 9 -19.56 4.45 5.12
C SER A 9 -18.15 5.01 4.99
N ILE A 10 -17.16 4.36 5.60
CA ILE A 10 -15.79 4.84 5.56
C ILE A 10 -15.19 4.72 4.16
N SER A 11 -15.51 3.67 3.40
CA SER A 11 -15.11 3.54 2.00
C SER A 11 -15.67 4.66 1.13
N LEU A 12 -16.96 5.01 1.30
CA LEU A 12 -17.57 6.11 0.55
C LEU A 12 -16.98 7.47 0.94
N ILE A 13 -16.64 7.68 2.22
CA ILE A 13 -15.95 8.89 2.68
C ILE A 13 -14.57 8.98 2.04
N TYR A 14 -13.76 7.92 2.11
CA TYR A 14 -12.43 7.88 1.47
C TYR A 14 -12.52 8.10 -0.04
N ASN A 15 -13.49 7.46 -0.70
CA ASN A 15 -13.74 7.62 -2.12
C ASN A 15 -14.12 9.07 -2.48
N ALA A 16 -14.97 9.71 -1.67
CA ALA A 16 -15.35 11.11 -1.86
C ALA A 16 -14.16 12.07 -1.63
N LEU A 17 -13.39 11.85 -0.57
CA LEU A 17 -12.19 12.65 -0.28
C LEU A 17 -11.19 12.58 -1.44
N THR A 18 -10.85 11.37 -1.90
CA THR A 18 -9.92 11.22 -3.03
C THR A 18 -10.52 11.71 -4.35
N THR A 19 -11.84 11.63 -4.55
CA THR A 19 -12.52 12.27 -5.70
C THR A 19 -12.31 13.79 -5.70
N ILE A 20 -12.48 14.44 -4.55
CA ILE A 20 -12.24 15.89 -4.40
C ILE A 20 -10.78 16.20 -4.73
N MET A 21 -9.84 15.37 -4.27
CA MET A 21 -8.42 15.53 -4.61
C MET A 21 -8.16 15.40 -6.11
N VAL A 22 -8.76 14.40 -6.80
CA VAL A 22 -8.67 14.26 -8.27
C VAL A 22 -9.19 15.52 -8.96
N LEU A 23 -10.31 16.08 -8.51
CA LEU A 23 -10.88 17.30 -9.11
C LEU A 23 -9.98 18.52 -8.92
N ILE A 24 -9.33 18.66 -7.76
CA ILE A 24 -8.39 19.76 -7.49
C ILE A 24 -7.11 19.60 -8.32
N LEU A 25 -6.60 18.37 -8.45
CA LEU A 25 -5.34 18.05 -9.13
C LEU A 25 -5.52 17.69 -10.61
N PHE A 26 -6.75 17.78 -11.12
CA PHE A 26 -7.17 17.29 -12.44
C PHE A 26 -6.22 17.68 -13.58
N PRO A 27 -5.73 18.94 -13.70
CA PRO A 27 -4.90 19.33 -14.83
C PRO A 27 -3.48 18.73 -14.82
N ARG A 28 -3.04 18.17 -13.68
CA ARG A 28 -1.69 17.63 -13.49
C ARG A 28 -1.65 16.10 -13.52
N MET A 29 -2.81 15.45 -13.53
CA MET A 29 -2.92 13.99 -13.57
C MET A 29 -2.89 13.47 -15.00
N ASP A 30 -2.34 12.27 -15.21
CA ASP A 30 -2.29 11.67 -16.54
C ASP A 30 -3.65 11.18 -17.05
N HIS A 31 -4.42 10.51 -16.19
CA HIS A 31 -5.69 9.87 -16.59
C HIS A 31 -6.84 10.15 -15.60
N PRO A 32 -7.12 11.43 -15.26
CA PRO A 32 -8.08 11.79 -14.22
C PRO A 32 -9.53 11.37 -14.54
N VAL A 33 -9.91 11.32 -15.81
CA VAL A 33 -11.26 10.86 -16.22
C VAL A 33 -11.47 9.39 -15.89
N ILE A 34 -10.46 8.55 -16.12
CA ILE A 34 -10.53 7.11 -15.82
C ILE A 34 -10.65 6.92 -14.31
N MET A 35 -9.81 7.62 -13.51
CA MET A 35 -9.86 7.58 -12.05
C MET A 35 -11.24 7.99 -11.50
N LEU A 36 -11.92 8.96 -12.12
CA LEU A 36 -13.28 9.37 -11.73
C LEU A 36 -14.34 8.33 -12.12
N LEU A 37 -14.22 7.72 -13.30
CA LEU A 37 -15.15 6.67 -13.75
C LEU A 37 -15.07 5.43 -12.87
N GLU A 38 -13.86 5.02 -12.49
CA GLU A 38 -13.65 3.89 -11.58
C GLU A 38 -14.25 4.17 -10.19
N ARG A 39 -14.07 5.38 -9.66
CA ARG A 39 -14.72 5.82 -8.41
C ARG A 39 -16.24 5.81 -8.51
N ALA A 40 -16.80 6.24 -9.64
CA ALA A 40 -18.24 6.13 -9.88
C ALA A 40 -18.69 4.65 -9.95
N GLY A 41 -17.87 3.79 -10.55
CA GLY A 41 -18.06 2.34 -10.58
C GLY A 41 -18.07 1.71 -9.18
N ILE A 42 -17.14 2.10 -8.30
CA ILE A 42 -17.08 1.64 -6.91
C ILE A 42 -18.35 2.03 -6.14
N VAL A 43 -18.81 3.26 -6.32
CA VAL A 43 -20.08 3.73 -5.74
C VAL A 43 -21.25 2.89 -6.25
N ALA A 44 -21.34 2.68 -7.57
CA ALA A 44 -22.42 1.88 -8.17
C ALA A 44 -22.42 0.43 -7.67
N ILE A 45 -21.25 -0.22 -7.61
CA ILE A 45 -21.10 -1.59 -7.09
C ILE A 45 -21.49 -1.65 -5.61
N THR A 46 -21.05 -0.68 -4.80
CA THR A 46 -21.38 -0.62 -3.38
C THR A 46 -22.90 -0.52 -3.18
N PHE A 47 -23.58 0.37 -3.89
CA PHE A 47 -25.04 0.49 -3.82
C PHE A 47 -25.77 -0.75 -4.36
N ALA A 48 -25.26 -1.40 -5.42
CA ALA A 48 -25.82 -2.64 -5.94
C ALA A 48 -25.73 -3.78 -4.90
N LEU A 49 -24.63 -3.89 -4.17
CA LEU A 49 -24.46 -4.89 -3.11
C LEU A 49 -25.34 -4.60 -1.88
N ILE A 50 -25.51 -3.34 -1.52
CA ILE A 50 -26.48 -2.92 -0.48
C ILE A 50 -27.90 -3.32 -0.89
N TYR A 51 -28.28 -3.06 -2.14
CA TYR A 51 -29.58 -3.46 -2.68
C TYR A 51 -29.76 -4.98 -2.66
N LEU A 52 -28.74 -5.75 -3.09
CA LEU A 52 -28.76 -7.21 -3.07
C LEU A 52 -28.96 -7.75 -1.65
N TYR A 53 -28.24 -7.19 -0.67
CA TYR A 53 -28.39 -7.58 0.74
C TYR A 53 -29.77 -7.23 1.31
N ARG A 54 -30.36 -6.09 0.92
CA ARG A 54 -31.73 -5.75 1.30
C ARG A 54 -32.75 -6.75 0.74
N LYS A 55 -32.52 -7.25 -0.47
CA LYS A 55 -33.39 -8.25 -1.12
C LYS A 55 -33.20 -9.66 -0.52
N TYR A 56 -31.96 -10.04 -0.22
CA TYR A 56 -31.60 -11.36 0.32
C TYR A 56 -30.67 -11.22 1.54
N PRO A 57 -31.20 -10.89 2.72
CA PRO A 57 -30.39 -10.69 3.92
C PRO A 57 -29.91 -12.05 4.46
N CYS A 58 -28.65 -12.39 4.22
CA CYS A 58 -28.03 -13.60 4.75
C CYS A 58 -26.55 -13.36 5.10
N LYS A 59 -25.93 -14.32 5.79
CA LYS A 59 -24.51 -14.23 6.16
C LYS A 59 -23.61 -14.13 4.93
N LEU A 60 -23.95 -14.85 3.85
CA LEU A 60 -23.20 -14.83 2.60
C LEU A 60 -23.24 -13.45 1.93
N THR A 61 -24.41 -12.81 1.85
CA THR A 61 -24.50 -11.46 1.25
C THR A 61 -23.81 -10.39 2.11
N ALA A 62 -23.76 -10.57 3.44
CA ALA A 62 -22.93 -9.73 4.31
C ALA A 62 -21.42 -9.95 4.06
N PHE A 63 -21.00 -11.21 3.91
CA PHE A 63 -19.61 -11.54 3.59
C PHE A 63 -19.17 -10.96 2.26
N ILE A 64 -19.97 -11.15 1.20
CA ILE A 64 -19.68 -10.62 -0.13
C ILE A 64 -19.51 -9.09 -0.08
N ARG A 65 -20.35 -8.38 0.68
CA ARG A 65 -20.20 -6.93 0.88
C ARG A 65 -18.84 -6.57 1.46
N MET A 66 -18.42 -7.23 2.53
CA MET A 66 -17.13 -6.94 3.15
C MET A 66 -15.96 -7.36 2.26
N ALA A 67 -16.05 -8.54 1.63
CA ALA A 67 -15.02 -9.06 0.74
C ALA A 67 -14.77 -8.12 -0.44
N VAL A 68 -15.83 -7.57 -1.04
CA VAL A 68 -15.69 -6.58 -2.13
C VAL A 68 -15.08 -5.28 -1.62
N GLN A 69 -15.49 -4.77 -0.45
CA GLN A 69 -14.87 -3.57 0.13
C GLN A 69 -13.37 -3.78 0.43
N MET A 70 -12.99 -4.96 0.90
CA MET A 70 -11.58 -5.32 1.10
C MET A 70 -10.83 -5.47 -0.23
N ALA A 71 -11.46 -6.03 -1.25
CA ALA A 71 -10.85 -6.15 -2.58
C ALA A 71 -10.57 -4.79 -3.21
N PHE A 72 -11.43 -3.78 -2.98
CA PHE A 72 -11.19 -2.42 -3.45
C PHE A 72 -9.95 -1.75 -2.83
N LEU A 73 -9.44 -2.21 -1.67
CA LEU A 73 -8.17 -1.71 -1.14
C LEU A 73 -7.03 -1.89 -2.13
N ALA A 74 -7.04 -3.02 -2.85
CA ALA A 74 -6.08 -3.29 -3.90
C ALA A 74 -6.17 -2.25 -5.02
N TYR A 75 -7.37 -1.77 -5.36
CA TYR A 75 -7.57 -0.70 -6.34
C TYR A 75 -7.11 0.67 -5.82
N TRP A 76 -7.44 1.03 -4.57
CA TRP A 76 -7.11 2.36 -4.03
C TRP A 76 -5.63 2.54 -3.68
N TYR A 77 -4.87 1.46 -3.51
CA TYR A 77 -3.44 1.57 -3.22
C TYR A 77 -2.63 2.14 -4.40
N PRO A 78 -2.70 1.63 -5.65
CA PRO A 78 -1.99 2.21 -6.79
C PRO A 78 -2.35 3.69 -7.02
N ASP A 79 -3.61 4.07 -6.77
CA ASP A 79 -4.02 5.48 -6.81
C ASP A 79 -3.18 6.36 -5.89
N THR A 80 -2.69 5.84 -4.74
CA THR A 80 -1.84 6.63 -3.84
C THR A 80 -0.59 7.12 -4.55
N PHE A 81 0.04 6.28 -5.40
CA PHE A 81 1.20 6.64 -6.21
C PHE A 81 0.87 7.72 -7.23
N GLU A 82 -0.30 7.63 -7.88
CA GLU A 82 -0.79 8.61 -8.85
C GLU A 82 -0.96 10.01 -8.25
N PHE A 83 -1.32 10.11 -6.96
CA PHE A 83 -1.31 11.36 -6.22
C PHE A 83 0.10 11.76 -5.79
N ASN A 84 0.87 10.80 -5.28
CA ASN A 84 2.21 11.00 -4.70
C ASN A 84 3.15 11.74 -5.63
N ARG A 85 3.18 11.32 -6.90
CA ARG A 85 4.00 11.90 -7.99
C ARG A 85 3.72 13.37 -8.30
N LEU A 86 2.59 13.91 -7.83
CA LEU A 86 2.21 15.31 -8.04
C LEU A 86 2.73 16.23 -6.93
N PHE A 87 3.23 15.66 -5.85
CA PHE A 87 3.80 16.36 -4.71
C PHE A 87 5.32 16.19 -4.69
N PRO A 88 6.07 17.17 -4.18
CA PRO A 88 7.52 17.08 -4.10
C PRO A 88 7.93 15.96 -3.15
N ASN A 89 8.81 15.08 -3.62
CA ASN A 89 9.36 13.98 -2.83
C ASN A 89 10.03 14.49 -1.54
N LEU A 90 9.80 13.79 -0.43
CA LEU A 90 10.27 14.15 0.91
C LEU A 90 11.36 13.22 1.45
N ASP A 91 11.87 12.27 0.67
CA ASP A 91 12.84 11.27 1.15
C ASP A 91 14.10 11.92 1.71
N ASN A 92 14.56 13.03 1.11
CA ASN A 92 15.72 13.78 1.60
C ASN A 92 15.53 14.31 3.03
N PHE A 93 14.32 14.78 3.36
CA PHE A 93 13.98 15.28 4.68
C PHE A 93 13.95 14.15 5.70
N PHE A 94 13.32 13.02 5.36
CA PHE A 94 13.24 11.87 6.25
C PHE A 94 14.59 11.18 6.46
N ALA A 95 15.41 11.01 5.41
CA ALA A 95 16.76 10.49 5.51
C ALA A 95 17.66 11.38 6.38
N SER A 96 17.54 12.72 6.22
CA SER A 96 18.26 13.68 7.07
C SER A 96 17.79 13.63 8.53
N ALA A 97 16.49 13.49 8.77
CA ALA A 97 15.92 13.36 10.11
C ALA A 97 16.37 12.05 10.78
N GLU A 98 16.40 10.95 10.02
CA GLU A 98 16.91 9.65 10.46
C GLU A 98 18.40 9.75 10.82
N GLN A 99 19.21 10.35 9.96
CA GLN A 99 20.63 10.61 10.22
C GLN A 99 20.85 11.44 11.48
N PHE A 100 20.01 12.47 11.67
CA PHE A 100 20.10 13.33 12.85
C PHE A 100 19.74 12.56 14.14
N LEU A 101 18.69 11.74 14.11
CA LEU A 101 18.17 11.04 15.27
C LEU A 101 19.05 9.84 15.67
N PHE A 102 19.44 9.00 14.71
CA PHE A 102 20.16 7.76 14.95
C PHE A 102 21.67 7.88 14.76
N ARG A 103 22.15 8.99 14.18
CA ARG A 103 23.57 9.22 13.82
C ARG A 103 24.10 8.27 12.74
N CYS A 104 23.22 7.49 12.11
CA CYS A 104 23.47 6.62 10.98
C CYS A 104 22.16 6.45 10.19
N GLN A 105 22.22 5.71 9.08
CA GLN A 105 21.04 5.17 8.39
C GLN A 105 20.83 3.72 8.85
N PRO A 106 19.91 3.42 9.78
CA PRO A 106 19.76 2.09 10.36
C PRO A 106 19.51 1.00 9.32
N SER A 107 18.80 1.29 8.23
CA SER A 107 18.57 0.29 7.17
C SER A 107 19.86 -0.13 6.46
N VAL A 108 20.78 0.82 6.26
CA VAL A 108 22.07 0.59 5.61
C VAL A 108 22.97 -0.20 6.55
N GLU A 109 23.17 0.31 7.76
CA GLU A 109 23.98 -0.33 8.79
C GLU A 109 23.49 -1.76 9.09
N PHE A 110 22.17 -1.95 9.20
CA PHE A 110 21.59 -3.27 9.43
C PHE A 110 21.89 -4.23 8.29
N SER A 111 21.76 -3.78 7.04
CA SER A 111 22.05 -4.62 5.87
C SER A 111 23.52 -5.00 5.76
N GLU A 112 24.43 -4.11 6.15
CA GLU A 112 25.88 -4.36 6.15
C GLU A 112 26.29 -5.33 7.27
N HIS A 113 25.73 -5.18 8.48
CA HIS A 113 26.09 -5.99 9.64
C HIS A 113 25.39 -7.36 9.67
N PHE A 114 24.20 -7.48 9.07
CA PHE A 114 23.38 -8.69 9.10
C PHE A 114 22.95 -9.18 7.70
N PRO A 115 23.89 -9.44 6.76
CA PRO A 115 23.56 -9.82 5.38
C PRO A 115 23.06 -11.28 5.23
N SER A 116 23.08 -12.06 6.31
CA SER A 116 22.80 -13.50 6.24
C SER A 116 21.33 -13.83 6.02
N MET A 117 21.07 -14.95 5.34
CA MET A 117 19.73 -15.52 5.13
C MET A 117 18.89 -15.65 6.42
N TRP A 118 19.53 -15.91 7.56
CA TRP A 118 18.85 -16.08 8.84
C TRP A 118 18.17 -14.81 9.34
N PHE A 119 18.55 -13.64 8.83
CA PHE A 119 17.86 -12.39 9.07
C PHE A 119 16.91 -12.07 7.93
N SER A 120 17.38 -12.10 6.68
CA SER A 120 16.55 -11.68 5.53
C SER A 120 15.28 -12.52 5.35
N GLU A 121 15.36 -13.85 5.47
CA GLU A 121 14.18 -14.72 5.25
C GLU A 121 13.08 -14.51 6.29
N PRO A 122 13.34 -14.43 7.61
CA PRO A 122 12.31 -14.07 8.57
C PRO A 122 11.66 -12.70 8.33
N PHE A 123 12.40 -11.69 7.86
CA PHE A 123 11.83 -10.39 7.48
C PHE A 123 10.92 -10.52 6.26
N ASN A 124 11.37 -11.21 5.20
CA ASN A 124 10.56 -11.48 4.01
C ASN A 124 9.33 -12.33 4.32
N MET A 125 9.46 -13.32 5.21
CA MET A 125 8.33 -14.11 5.71
C MET A 125 7.34 -13.24 6.46
N GLY A 126 7.80 -12.40 7.39
CA GLY A 126 6.94 -11.49 8.14
C GLY A 126 6.19 -10.53 7.22
N TYR A 127 6.88 -9.99 6.22
CA TYR A 127 6.28 -9.14 5.19
C TYR A 127 5.24 -9.91 4.36
N PHE A 128 5.61 -11.08 3.81
CA PHE A 128 4.69 -11.88 3.00
C PHE A 128 3.49 -12.40 3.81
N ALA A 129 3.68 -12.74 5.08
CA ALA A 129 2.62 -13.26 5.95
C ALA A 129 1.48 -12.25 6.18
N TYR A 130 1.72 -10.96 5.96
CA TYR A 130 0.71 -9.91 6.04
C TYR A 130 -0.47 -10.14 5.09
N TYR A 131 -0.21 -10.53 3.84
CA TYR A 131 -1.25 -10.75 2.83
C TYR A 131 -2.24 -11.86 3.20
N PRO A 132 -1.80 -13.11 3.48
CA PRO A 132 -2.71 -14.16 3.92
C PRO A 132 -3.30 -13.86 5.30
N MET A 133 -2.60 -13.14 6.19
CA MET A 133 -3.12 -12.80 7.52
C MET A 133 -4.44 -12.02 7.43
N ILE A 134 -4.53 -11.01 6.55
CA ILE A 134 -5.77 -10.23 6.36
C ILE A 134 -6.93 -11.16 5.96
N GLY A 135 -6.70 -12.05 4.99
CA GLY A 135 -7.69 -13.01 4.51
C GLY A 135 -8.08 -14.02 5.59
N ILE A 136 -7.10 -14.64 6.26
CA ILE A 136 -7.31 -15.63 7.31
C ILE A 136 -8.10 -15.03 8.48
N VAL A 137 -7.73 -13.85 8.96
CA VAL A 137 -8.43 -13.17 10.05
C VAL A 137 -9.87 -12.88 9.64
N THR A 138 -10.07 -12.33 8.45
CA THR A 138 -11.41 -12.02 7.91
C THR A 138 -12.29 -13.27 7.82
N ILE A 139 -11.77 -14.37 7.25
CA ILE A 139 -12.50 -15.64 7.09
C ILE A 139 -12.77 -16.29 8.45
N TYR A 140 -11.80 -16.27 9.36
CA TYR A 140 -11.96 -16.81 10.71
C TYR A 140 -13.12 -16.12 11.44
N TYR A 141 -13.17 -14.79 11.42
CA TYR A 141 -14.27 -14.05 12.04
C TYR A 141 -15.59 -14.29 11.33
N PHE A 142 -15.59 -14.46 10.01
CA PHE A 142 -16.82 -14.81 9.29
C PHE A 142 -17.38 -16.18 9.70
N LEU A 143 -16.54 -17.22 9.73
CA LEU A 143 -16.95 -18.61 9.98
C LEU A 143 -17.24 -18.87 11.46
N PHE A 144 -16.39 -18.39 12.36
CA PHE A 144 -16.41 -18.78 13.78
C PHE A 144 -16.90 -17.70 14.72
N ARG A 145 -16.82 -16.41 14.34
CA ARG A 145 -17.12 -15.26 15.23
C ARG A 145 -17.88 -14.14 14.52
N PHE A 146 -18.98 -14.49 13.85
CA PHE A 146 -19.73 -13.58 12.97
C PHE A 146 -20.22 -12.30 13.70
N GLU A 147 -20.48 -12.36 15.00
CA GLU A 147 -20.86 -11.21 15.82
C GLU A 147 -19.82 -10.07 15.83
N TRP A 148 -18.54 -10.39 15.62
CA TRP A 148 -17.42 -9.45 15.57
C TRP A 148 -16.95 -9.14 14.14
N PHE A 149 -17.43 -9.89 13.14
CA PHE A 149 -16.97 -9.82 11.76
C PHE A 149 -17.04 -8.40 11.17
N GLU A 150 -18.17 -7.71 11.35
CA GLU A 150 -18.33 -6.33 10.86
C GLU A 150 -17.38 -5.36 11.55
N LYS A 151 -17.19 -5.49 12.87
CA LYS A 151 -16.28 -4.63 13.64
C LYS A 151 -14.83 -4.83 13.23
N VAL A 152 -14.38 -6.08 13.08
CA VAL A 152 -13.01 -6.39 12.66
C VAL A 152 -12.75 -5.91 11.24
N SER A 153 -13.70 -6.15 10.32
CA SER A 153 -13.59 -5.66 8.94
C SER A 153 -13.51 -4.13 8.89
N PHE A 154 -14.30 -3.44 9.73
CA PHE A 154 -14.24 -1.99 9.85
C PHE A 154 -12.89 -1.49 10.33
N VAL A 155 -12.32 -2.10 11.38
CA VAL A 155 -10.99 -1.72 11.89
C VAL A 155 -9.92 -1.94 10.83
N LEU A 156 -9.95 -3.09 10.14
CA LEU A 156 -9.00 -3.40 9.07
C LEU A 156 -9.07 -2.35 7.95
N VAL A 157 -10.24 -2.17 7.34
CA VAL A 157 -10.42 -1.24 6.20
C VAL A 157 -10.13 0.20 6.60
N THR A 158 -10.56 0.64 7.78
CA THR A 158 -10.28 2.00 8.26
C THR A 158 -8.79 2.23 8.47
N SER A 159 -8.07 1.23 9.00
CA SER A 159 -6.61 1.32 9.17
C SER A 159 -5.92 1.53 7.82
N PHE A 160 -6.31 0.76 6.80
CA PHE A 160 -5.79 0.95 5.44
C PHE A 160 -6.06 2.36 4.90
N PHE A 161 -7.28 2.88 5.06
CA PHE A 161 -7.59 4.23 4.57
C PHE A 161 -6.80 5.32 5.29
N ILE A 162 -6.58 5.19 6.58
CA ILE A 162 -5.71 6.13 7.31
C ILE A 162 -4.29 6.08 6.74
N TYR A 163 -3.73 4.89 6.53
CA TYR A 163 -2.41 4.74 5.92
C TYR A 163 -2.35 5.30 4.50
N TYR A 164 -3.36 5.05 3.66
CA TYR A 164 -3.39 5.57 2.29
C TYR A 164 -3.46 7.09 2.24
N LEU A 165 -4.25 7.72 3.14
CA LEU A 165 -4.27 9.17 3.24
C LEU A 165 -2.92 9.75 3.64
N ILE A 166 -2.22 9.09 4.59
CA ILE A 166 -0.86 9.51 4.97
C ILE A 166 0.08 9.37 3.78
N TYR A 167 0.07 8.24 3.06
CA TYR A 167 0.92 8.02 1.88
C TYR A 167 0.65 9.00 0.73
N ILE A 168 -0.60 9.42 0.55
CA ILE A 168 -0.95 10.45 -0.44
C ILE A 168 -0.34 11.81 -0.06
N LEU A 169 -0.37 12.18 1.23
CA LEU A 169 0.04 13.50 1.70
C LEU A 169 1.53 13.60 2.05
N VAL A 170 2.19 12.46 2.23
CA VAL A 170 3.60 12.36 2.63
C VAL A 170 4.34 11.54 1.58
N PRO A 171 4.79 12.19 0.48
CA PRO A 171 5.43 11.49 -0.61
C PRO A 171 6.86 11.05 -0.30
N VAL A 172 6.97 9.83 0.20
CA VAL A 172 8.22 9.17 0.61
C VAL A 172 8.24 7.80 -0.07
N ALA A 173 9.22 7.56 -0.93
CA ALA A 173 9.41 6.27 -1.57
C ALA A 173 10.17 5.31 -0.64
N GLY A 174 11.02 5.85 0.22
CA GLY A 174 11.82 5.13 1.20
C GLY A 174 13.23 4.78 0.73
N PRO A 175 14.08 4.30 1.66
CA PRO A 175 15.50 4.02 1.41
C PRO A 175 15.79 3.14 0.20
N GLN A 176 14.91 2.16 -0.08
CA GLN A 176 15.04 1.24 -1.20
C GLN A 176 15.14 1.95 -2.55
N PHE A 177 14.33 2.98 -2.75
CA PHE A 177 14.27 3.69 -4.03
C PHE A 177 15.15 4.94 -3.99
N TYR A 178 15.19 5.63 -2.85
CA TYR A 178 15.87 6.89 -2.71
C TYR A 178 17.40 6.76 -2.68
N PHE A 179 17.97 5.82 -1.91
CA PHE A 179 19.43 5.71 -1.79
C PHE A 179 20.11 5.29 -3.10
N PRO A 180 19.56 4.36 -3.89
CA PRO A 180 20.10 4.12 -5.23
C PRO A 180 19.94 5.32 -6.17
N ALA A 181 18.87 6.11 -6.04
CA ALA A 181 18.67 7.31 -6.86
C ALA A 181 19.68 8.42 -6.58
N ILE A 182 20.10 8.60 -5.32
CA ILE A 182 21.15 9.57 -4.96
C ILE A 182 22.56 8.99 -5.03
N GLY A 183 22.70 7.66 -5.06
CA GLY A 183 23.97 6.95 -5.04
C GLY A 183 24.56 6.80 -3.62
N MET A 184 25.20 5.67 -3.37
CA MET A 184 25.74 5.33 -2.04
C MET A 184 26.84 6.26 -1.55
N ASP A 185 27.61 6.86 -2.46
CA ASP A 185 28.63 7.85 -2.10
C ASP A 185 28.01 9.06 -1.36
N ASN A 186 26.82 9.50 -1.79
CA ASN A 186 26.08 10.57 -1.13
C ASN A 186 25.55 10.14 0.23
N VAL A 187 25.03 8.92 0.34
CA VAL A 187 24.55 8.34 1.62
C VAL A 187 25.69 8.27 2.64
N MET A 188 26.85 7.74 2.23
CA MET A 188 28.05 7.62 3.07
C MET A 188 28.62 8.98 3.46
N ALA A 189 28.52 9.97 2.56
CA ALA A 189 28.88 11.36 2.84
C ALA A 189 27.83 12.11 3.69
N GLN A 190 26.74 11.46 4.10
CA GLN A 190 25.62 12.05 4.84
C GLN A 190 24.97 13.23 4.09
N HIS A 191 25.03 13.18 2.76
CA HIS A 191 24.49 14.18 1.87
C HIS A 191 23.22 13.63 1.21
N PHE A 192 22.06 14.17 1.59
CA PHE A 192 20.75 13.71 1.11
C PHE A 192 20.13 14.77 0.18
N PRO A 193 20.47 14.79 -1.13
CA PRO A 193 19.93 15.77 -2.06
C PRO A 193 18.46 15.49 -2.38
N ALA A 194 17.69 16.55 -2.65
CA ALA A 194 16.36 16.40 -3.21
C ALA A 194 16.43 15.86 -4.64
N ILE A 195 15.61 14.86 -4.96
CA ILE A 195 15.59 14.20 -6.28
C ILE A 195 14.49 14.73 -7.22
N GLY A 196 13.64 15.65 -6.73
CA GLY A 196 12.55 16.23 -7.51
C GLY A 196 11.63 15.16 -8.10
N ASP A 197 11.41 15.24 -9.41
CA ASP A 197 10.48 14.38 -10.16
C ASP A 197 11.15 13.10 -10.71
N TYR A 198 12.27 12.66 -10.13
CA TYR A 198 13.04 11.51 -10.60
C TYR A 198 12.20 10.24 -10.78
N PHE A 199 11.34 9.93 -9.80
CA PHE A 199 10.48 8.73 -9.82
C PHE A 199 9.33 8.81 -10.82
N ASN A 200 9.06 9.98 -11.42
CA ASN A 200 8.03 10.09 -12.46
C ASN A 200 8.48 9.48 -13.79
N ASN A 201 9.80 9.31 -13.98
CA ASN A 201 10.38 8.83 -15.24
C ASN A 201 11.24 7.56 -15.05
N ASN A 202 11.42 7.10 -13.81
CA ASN A 202 12.29 5.97 -13.47
C ASN A 202 11.54 5.01 -12.54
N ASP A 203 10.75 4.12 -13.15
CA ASP A 203 9.99 3.06 -12.46
C ASP A 203 10.81 1.77 -12.22
N ILE A 204 12.12 1.79 -12.48
CA ILE A 204 12.96 0.58 -12.44
C ILE A 204 13.07 0.08 -10.99
N LEU A 205 12.52 -1.11 -10.76
CA LEU A 205 12.70 -1.83 -9.51
C LEU A 205 14.12 -2.43 -9.49
N LEU A 206 14.98 -1.93 -8.60
CA LEU A 206 16.27 -2.57 -8.35
C LEU A 206 16.07 -3.81 -7.47
N PRO A 207 16.83 -4.90 -7.70
CA PRO A 207 16.71 -6.12 -6.91
C PRO A 207 17.14 -5.88 -5.45
N GLY A 208 16.75 -6.81 -4.59
CA GLY A 208 17.00 -6.69 -3.16
C GLY A 208 18.46 -6.87 -2.67
N PRO A 209 19.05 -6.31 -1.56
CA PRO A 209 20.23 -6.97 -1.01
C PRO A 209 19.87 -8.13 -0.11
N GLY A 210 20.92 -8.82 0.29
CA GLY A 210 20.78 -10.07 1.02
C GLY A 210 20.64 -11.23 0.04
N PHE A 211 20.12 -12.32 0.57
CA PHE A 211 20.17 -13.62 -0.10
C PHE A 211 19.07 -13.74 -1.16
N ASP A 212 19.49 -13.79 -2.43
CA ASP A 212 18.67 -13.80 -3.65
C ASP A 212 18.06 -15.18 -4.01
N HIS A 213 18.23 -16.18 -3.13
CA HIS A 213 17.74 -17.55 -3.35
C HIS A 213 16.82 -18.05 -2.23
N GLY A 214 16.29 -17.15 -1.40
CA GLY A 214 15.38 -17.48 -0.30
C GLY A 214 13.97 -17.85 -0.77
N PHE A 215 13.27 -18.73 -0.05
CA PHE A 215 11.90 -19.11 -0.42
C PHE A 215 10.93 -17.94 -0.25
N PHE A 216 10.99 -17.25 0.91
CA PHE A 216 10.15 -16.10 1.17
C PHE A 216 10.59 -14.88 0.36
N PHE A 217 11.89 -14.71 0.13
CA PHE A 217 12.41 -13.74 -0.84
C PHE A 217 11.75 -13.90 -2.21
N ASN A 218 11.76 -15.11 -2.78
CA ASN A 218 11.12 -15.39 -4.07
C ASN A 218 9.60 -15.14 -4.05
N LEU A 219 8.92 -15.42 -2.92
CA LEU A 219 7.49 -15.11 -2.78
C LEU A 219 7.23 -13.59 -2.77
N VAL A 220 8.10 -12.82 -2.11
CA VAL A 220 8.04 -11.36 -2.10
C VAL A 220 8.30 -10.83 -3.51
N GLU A 221 9.39 -11.23 -4.17
CA GLU A 221 9.68 -10.83 -5.55
C GLU A 221 8.57 -11.24 -6.52
N ALA A 222 8.08 -12.48 -6.47
CA ALA A 222 6.97 -12.91 -7.31
C ALA A 222 5.70 -12.09 -7.06
N SER A 223 5.43 -11.70 -5.80
CA SER A 223 4.31 -10.81 -5.50
C SER A 223 4.52 -9.38 -6.02
N GLN A 224 5.78 -8.92 -6.14
CA GLN A 224 6.14 -7.64 -6.77
C GLN A 224 6.00 -7.71 -8.29
N GLU A 225 6.47 -8.80 -8.92
CA GLU A 225 6.39 -9.03 -10.37
C GLU A 225 4.96 -9.26 -10.88
N VAL A 226 4.18 -10.10 -10.19
CA VAL A 226 2.77 -10.38 -10.52
C VAL A 226 1.90 -9.13 -10.34
N GLY A 227 2.36 -8.17 -9.52
CA GLY A 227 1.79 -6.82 -9.42
C GLY A 227 1.67 -6.09 -10.77
N ASN A 228 2.39 -6.52 -11.80
CA ASN A 228 2.31 -5.96 -13.16
C ASN A 228 1.18 -6.56 -14.03
N ALA A 229 0.52 -7.67 -13.65
CA ALA A 229 -0.31 -8.45 -14.59
C ALA A 229 -1.74 -8.82 -14.13
N LEU A 230 -2.09 -8.84 -12.83
CA LEU A 230 -3.44 -9.28 -12.43
C LEU A 230 -3.94 -8.68 -11.10
N LEU A 231 -5.27 -8.64 -10.99
CA LEU A 231 -6.17 -7.91 -10.08
C LEU A 231 -6.06 -8.16 -8.55
N LEU A 232 -4.88 -8.44 -8.02
CA LEU A 232 -4.57 -8.47 -6.56
C LEU A 232 -3.53 -7.38 -6.27
N LEU A 233 -3.93 -6.18 -6.67
CA LEU A 233 -3.17 -4.98 -6.92
C LEU A 233 -2.34 -4.48 -5.71
N PHE A 234 -1.03 -4.42 -5.97
CA PHE A 234 -0.08 -3.38 -5.55
C PHE A 234 0.31 -3.18 -4.08
N LEU A 235 -0.25 -3.87 -3.08
CA LEU A 235 0.26 -3.73 -1.70
C LEU A 235 1.76 -4.09 -1.52
N VAL A 236 2.38 -4.68 -2.56
CA VAL A 236 3.76 -5.17 -2.59
C VAL A 236 4.80 -4.15 -3.06
N ARG A 237 4.40 -2.97 -3.55
CA ARG A 237 5.31 -2.07 -4.28
C ARG A 237 6.26 -1.23 -3.40
N MET A 238 6.44 -1.54 -2.12
CA MET A 238 7.42 -0.84 -1.28
C MET A 238 8.02 -1.74 -0.21
N SER A 239 9.33 -1.58 -0.01
CA SER A 239 10.21 -2.20 0.99
C SER A 239 10.67 -3.57 0.53
N VAL A 240 11.95 -3.85 0.31
CA VAL A 240 13.20 -3.43 0.94
C VAL A 240 14.20 -3.16 -0.21
N TYR A 241 15.31 -2.40 -0.06
CA TYR A 241 16.66 -2.74 -0.64
C TYR A 241 17.62 -1.72 -1.36
N LEU A 242 18.94 -1.77 -1.04
CA LEU A 242 20.10 -1.08 -1.67
C LEU A 242 21.13 -2.08 -2.26
N PRO A 243 21.69 -1.89 -3.47
CA PRO A 243 22.84 -2.68 -3.93
C PRO A 243 24.19 -2.12 -3.41
N LEU A 244 25.14 -3.04 -3.20
CA LEU A 244 26.59 -2.80 -3.32
C LEU A 244 26.95 -2.56 -4.79
#